data_AF-A0A7V0SEE5-F1
#
_entry.id   AF-A0A7V0SEE5-F1
#
_cell.length_a   1.000
_cell.length_b   1.000
_cell.length_c   1.000
_cell.angle_alpha   90.00
_cell.angle_beta   90.00
_cell.angle_gamma   90.00
#
_symmetry.space_group_name_H-M   'P 1'
#
loop_
_entity.id
_entity.type
_entity.pdbx_description
1 polymer ?
#
loop_
_entity_poly.entity_id
_entity_poly.type
_entity_poly.pdbx_seq_one_letter_code
_entity_poly.pdbx_strand_id
1 'polypeptide(L)' 'MKTISVKSRIGPDGVLNLKIPTSEKEVDVEVVVVLQAKSKSTSWPDGFFKKTYGSFKSDPISRLPQGLLQAREKLV' A
#
# COMPACT_ATOMS: atom_id res chain seq x y z
N MET A 1 26.75 -17.73 6.13
CA MET A 1 25.47 -16.98 6.16
C MET A 1 24.78 -17.17 4.81
N LYS A 2 23.63 -17.86 4.75
CA LYS A 2 22.89 -18.11 3.50
C LYS A 2 21.54 -17.41 3.60
N THR A 3 21.28 -16.45 2.72
CA THR A 3 20.04 -15.67 2.75
C THR A 3 18.98 -16.37 1.90
N ILE A 4 17.86 -16.76 2.52
CA ILE A 4 16.74 -17.40 1.85
C ILE A 4 15.56 -16.41 1.86
N SER A 5 15.15 -15.95 0.68
CA SER A 5 14.03 -15.01 0.53
C SER A 5 12.72 -15.77 0.35
N VAL A 6 11.85 -15.73 1.36
CA VAL A 6 10.50 -16.34 1.32
C VAL A 6 9.44 -15.24 1.41
N LYS A 7 8.49 -15.23 0.47
CA LYS A 7 7.31 -14.34 0.51
C LYS A 7 6.13 -15.12 1.09
N SER A 8 5.59 -14.66 2.21
CA SER A 8 4.40 -15.24 2.83
C SER A 8 3.50 -14.14 3.40
N ARG A 9 2.19 -14.41 3.49
CA ARG A 9 1.19 -13.48 4.03
C ARG A 9 0.79 -13.96 5.42
N ILE A 10 0.77 -13.04 6.38
CA ILE A 10 0.26 -13.31 7.74
C ILE A 10 -1.25 -13.55 7.66
N GLY A 11 -1.70 -14.65 8.25
CA GLY A 11 -3.10 -15.04 8.30
C GLY A 11 -3.94 -14.13 9.21
N PRO A 12 -5.27 -14.31 9.23
CA PRO A 12 -6.16 -13.58 10.13
C PRO A 12 -5.92 -13.93 11.62
N ASP A 13 -5.22 -15.04 11.89
CA ASP A 13 -4.76 -15.50 13.20
C ASP A 13 -3.48 -14.79 13.68
N GLY A 14 -2.85 -13.98 12.83
CA GLY A 14 -1.61 -13.28 13.16
C GLY A 14 -0.35 -14.15 13.07
N VAL A 15 -0.45 -15.38 12.55
CA VAL A 15 0.69 -16.31 12.49
C VAL A 15 1.35 -16.27 11.10
N LEU A 16 2.68 -16.15 11.09
CA LEU A 16 3.50 -16.25 9.87
C LEU A 16 4.03 -17.68 9.72
N ASN A 17 3.45 -18.45 8.81
CA ASN A 17 3.94 -19.78 8.47
C ASN A 17 5.04 -19.70 7.40
N LEU A 18 6.27 -20.10 7.77
CA LEU A 18 7.42 -20.15 6.87
C LEU A 18 7.83 -21.60 6.62
N LYS A 19 7.91 -22.01 5.35
CA LYS A 19 8.53 -23.27 4.94
C LYS A 19 9.87 -22.94 4.29
N ILE A 20 10.96 -23.20 5.01
CA ILE A 20 12.33 -22.89 4.54
C ILE A 20 12.91 -24.17 3.94
N PRO A 21 13.09 -24.27 2.61
CA PRO A 21 13.74 -25.41 2.00
C PRO A 21 15.25 -25.36 2.31
N THR A 22 15.76 -26.40 2.96
CA THR A 22 17.19 -26.57 3.26
C THR A 22 17.75 -27.81 2.57
N SER A 23 19.02 -27.74 2.16
CA SER A 23 19.78 -28.88 1.64
C SER A 23 20.44 -29.71 2.74
N GLU A 24 20.67 -29.08 3.90
CA GLU A 24 21.34 -29.69 5.04
C GLU A 24 20.42 -30.68 5.75
N LYS A 25 20.97 -31.82 6.17
CA LYS A 25 20.30 -32.85 6.96
C LYS A 25 21.11 -33.12 8.22
N GLU A 26 20.44 -33.22 9.36
CA GLU A 26 21.05 -33.56 10.66
C GLU A 26 22.16 -32.58 11.11
N VAL A 27 21.95 -31.28 10.87
CA VAL A 27 22.87 -30.24 11.32
C VAL A 27 22.10 -29.18 12.13
N ASP A 28 22.70 -28.74 13.23
CA ASP A 28 22.18 -27.61 14.01
C ASP A 28 22.41 -26.29 13.27
N VAL A 29 21.35 -25.48 13.16
CA VAL A 29 21.40 -24.21 12.42
C VAL A 29 20.79 -23.09 13.23
N GLU A 30 21.50 -21.97 13.30
CA GLU A 30 20.99 -20.73 13.87
C GLU A 30 20.16 -19.96 12.83
N VAL A 31 18.94 -19.57 13.20
CA VAL A 31 18.00 -18.89 12.30
C VAL A 31 17.64 -17.52 12.87
N VAL A 32 17.92 -16.46 12.10
CA VAL A 32 17.53 -15.08 12.42
C VAL A 32 16.37 -14.67 11.50
N VAL A 33 15.23 -14.32 12.10
CA VAL A 33 14.03 -13.86 11.37
C VAL A 33 13.81 -12.38 11.62
N VAL A 34 13.86 -11.57 10.57
CA VAL A 34 13.58 -10.12 10.64
C VAL A 34 12.20 -9.86 10.02
N LEU A 35 11.26 -9.38 10.83
CA LEU A 35 9.92 -9.01 10.38
C LEU A 35 9.86 -7.50 10.14
N GLN A 36 9.71 -7.11 8.87
CA GLN A 36 9.44 -5.73 8.51
C GLN A 36 8.04 -5.64 7.94
N ALA A 37 7.11 -5.07 8.72
CA ALA A 37 5.77 -4.80 8.23
C ALA A 37 5.85 -3.78 7.09
N LYS A 38 5.39 -4.15 5.89
CA LYS A 38 5.13 -3.15 4.86
C LYS A 38 3.89 -2.37 5.30
N SER A 39 4.07 -1.11 5.67
CA SER A 39 2.94 -0.20 5.78
C SER A 39 2.17 -0.26 4.46
N LYS A 40 0.85 -0.43 4.51
CA LYS A 40 0.03 -0.10 3.36
C LYS A 40 0.32 1.36 3.06
N SER A 41 1.00 1.66 1.96
CA SER A 41 1.22 3.03 1.54
C SER A 41 -0.14 3.62 1.22
N THR A 42 -0.73 4.34 2.18
CA THR A 42 -1.84 5.27 1.93
C THR A 42 -1.36 6.50 1.15
N SER A 43 -0.05 6.64 0.97
CA SER A 43 0.56 7.63 0.09
C SER A 43 0.34 7.27 -1.38
N TRP A 44 0.09 8.29 -2.17
CA TRP A 44 0.09 8.20 -3.63
C TRP A 44 1.44 7.63 -4.13
N PRO A 45 1.44 6.89 -5.25
CA PRO A 45 2.69 6.44 -5.86
C PRO A 45 3.66 7.59 -6.12
N ASP A 46 4.96 7.32 -6.06
CA ASP A 46 5.97 8.34 -6.28
C ASP A 46 5.77 9.08 -7.60
N GLY A 47 5.73 10.41 -7.52
CA GLY A 47 5.53 11.30 -8.66
C GLY A 47 4.11 11.29 -9.24
N PHE A 48 3.12 10.67 -8.58
CA PHE A 48 1.73 10.64 -9.06
C PHE A 48 1.23 12.03 -9.46
N PHE A 49 1.26 13.01 -8.55
CA PHE A 49 0.78 14.37 -8.83
C PHE A 49 1.57 15.08 -9.93
N LYS A 50 2.88 14.87 -10.03
CA LYS A 50 3.71 15.46 -11.09
C LYS A 50 3.30 14.94 -12.47
N LYS A 51 2.89 13.67 -12.55
CA LYS A 51 2.48 13.01 -13.79
C LYS A 51 1.03 13.27 -14.16
N THR A 52 0.13 13.39 -13.17
CA THR A 52 -1.32 13.46 -13.40
C THR A 52 -1.88 14.88 -13.36
N TYR A 53 -1.11 15.86 -12.87
CA TYR A 53 -1.54 17.26 -12.90
C TYR A 53 -1.86 17.71 -14.33
N GLY A 54 -3.12 18.12 -14.56
CA GLY A 54 -3.59 18.56 -15.86
C GLY A 54 -3.92 17.44 -16.84
N SER A 55 -4.10 16.19 -16.39
CA SER A 55 -4.46 15.05 -17.25
C SER A 55 -5.75 15.25 -18.05
N PHE A 56 -6.65 16.12 -17.59
CA PHE A 56 -7.90 16.49 -18.26
C PHE A 56 -7.79 17.78 -19.10
N LYS A 57 -6.58 18.25 -19.42
CA LYS A 57 -6.40 19.48 -20.21
C LYS A 57 -6.95 19.34 -21.64
N SER A 58 -6.82 18.16 -22.25
CA SER A 58 -7.30 17.89 -23.61
C SER A 58 -8.79 17.56 -23.67
N ASP A 59 -9.36 17.05 -22.59
CA ASP A 59 -10.79 16.73 -22.45
C ASP A 59 -11.29 17.25 -21.09
N PRO A 60 -11.63 18.55 -21.01
CA PRO A 60 -12.06 19.15 -19.76
C PRO A 60 -13.38 18.56 -19.27
N ILE A 61 -13.48 18.32 -17.97
CA ILE A 61 -14.69 17.79 -17.35
C ILE A 61 -15.81 18.82 -17.47
N SER A 62 -16.94 18.42 -18.09
CA SER A 62 -18.12 19.26 -18.19
C SER A 62 -18.78 19.46 -16.83
N ARG A 63 -19.07 20.71 -16.49
CA ARG A 63 -19.82 21.04 -15.27
C ARG A 63 -21.32 20.87 -15.54
N LEU A 64 -21.92 19.85 -14.93
CA LEU A 64 -23.37 19.66 -14.95
C LEU A 64 -24.09 20.80 -14.21
N PRO A 65 -25.39 21.05 -14.51
CA PRO A 65 -26.20 22.03 -13.80
C PRO A 65 -26.11 21.82 -12.29
N GLN A 66 -25.56 22.80 -11.59
CA GLN A 66 -25.57 22.82 -10.13
C GLN A 66 -26.83 23.56 -9.72
N GLY A 67 -27.67 22.90 -8.92
CA GLY A 67 -28.97 23.43 -8.50
C GLY A 67 -28.85 24.76 -7.74
N LEU A 68 -29.98 25.23 -7.20
CA LEU A 68 -30.01 26.49 -6.48
C LEU A 68 -29.07 26.45 -5.27
N LEU A 69 -28.28 27.52 -5.11
CA LEU A 69 -27.49 27.72 -3.90
C LEU A 69 -28.43 27.79 -2.70
N GLN A 70 -28.06 27.12 -1.61
CA GLN A 70 -28.79 27.23 -0.36
C GLN A 70 -28.68 28.65 0.19
N ALA A 71 -29.80 29.22 0.61
CA ALA A 71 -29.81 30.47 1.35
C ALA A 71 -29.08 30.27 2.68
N ARG A 72 -28.07 31.09 2.96
CA ARG A 72 -27.42 31.15 4.27
C ARG A 72 -28.17 32.14 5.15
N GLU A 73 -28.21 31.88 6.44
CA GLU A 73 -28.70 32.84 7.42
C GLU A 73 -27.85 34.11 7.38
N LYS A 74 -28.48 35.27 7.60
CA LYS A 74 -27.75 36.54 7.73
C LYS A 74 -26.97 36.51 9.03
N LEU A 75 -25.71 36.97 8.98
CA LEU A 75 -24.95 37.27 10.19
C LEU A 75 -25.66 38.42 10.90
N VAL A 76 -26.11 38.17 12.13
CA VAL A 76 -26.69 39.16 13.06
C VAL A 76 -25.57 39.88 13.77
#